data_AF-A0A534PI14-F1
#
_entry.id   AF-A0A534PI14-F1
#
_cell.length_a   1.000
_cell.length_b   1.000
_cell.length_c   1.000
_cell.angle_alpha   90.00
_cell.angle_beta   90.00
_cell.angle_gamma   90.00
#
_symmetry.space_group_name_H-M   'P 1'
#
loop_
_entity.id
_entity.type
_entity.pdbx_description
1 polymer ?
#
loop_
_entity_poly.entity_id
_entity_poly.type
_entity_poly.pdbx_seq_one_letter_code
_entity_poly.pdbx_strand_id
1 'polypeptide(L)'
;MNPIGIMQGRLLPPIDGKIQAFPVERWAEEFAWAADAGLERIEWIYEFETAEANPLASDGGLERVRRLAGESGVGVRSVCADYFMRA
;
A
#
# COMPACT_ATOMS: atom_id res chain seq x y z
N MET A 1 -0.51 16.53 -17.17
CA MET A 1 -1.63 15.76 -16.60
C MET A 1 -1.31 15.50 -15.13
N ASN A 2 -2.29 15.48 -14.23
CA ASN A 2 -2.03 15.26 -12.81
C ASN A 2 -2.01 13.76 -12.51
N PRO A 3 -1.06 13.26 -11.70
CA PRO A 3 -0.98 11.84 -11.40
C PRO A 3 -2.16 11.40 -10.56
N ILE A 4 -2.80 10.30 -10.98
CA ILE A 4 -3.94 9.70 -10.29
C ILE A 4 -3.44 8.54 -9.43
N GLY A 5 -4.02 8.39 -8.24
CA GLY A 5 -3.66 7.34 -7.30
C GLY A 5 -4.86 6.69 -6.66
N ILE A 6 -4.59 5.66 -5.87
CA ILE A 6 -5.57 4.89 -5.11
C ILE A 6 -5.18 4.78 -3.65
N MET A 7 -6.19 4.58 -2.81
CA MET A 7 -5.96 4.09 -1.46
C MET A 7 -5.68 2.58 -1.51
N GLN A 8 -4.76 2.10 -0.69
CA GLN A 8 -4.45 0.68 -0.63
C GLN A 8 -5.66 -0.17 -0.20
N GLY A 9 -5.74 -1.38 -0.73
CA GLY A 9 -6.80 -2.35 -0.47
C GLY A 9 -7.96 -2.23 -1.45
N ARG A 10 -7.89 -1.27 -2.39
CA ARG A 10 -8.94 -1.03 -3.40
C ARG A 10 -8.81 -1.87 -4.65
N LEU A 11 -7.64 -2.47 -4.88
CA LEU A 11 -7.44 -3.40 -5.99
C LEU A 11 -7.46 -4.86 -5.54
N LEU A 12 -7.48 -5.11 -4.23
CA LEU A 12 -7.61 -6.42 -3.61
C LEU A 12 -9.03 -6.66 -3.07
N PRO A 13 -9.43 -7.93 -2.89
CA PRO A 13 -10.65 -8.25 -2.13
C PRO A 13 -10.59 -7.67 -0.70
N PRO A 14 -11.74 -7.29 -0.12
CA PRO A 14 -11.80 -6.86 1.28
C PRO A 14 -11.27 -7.92 2.25
N ILE A 15 -10.63 -7.47 3.34
CA ILE A 15 -10.12 -8.33 4.41
C ILE A 15 -11.10 -8.24 5.59
N ASP A 16 -11.67 -9.36 6.01
CA ASP A 16 -12.65 -9.42 7.11
C ASP A 16 -13.81 -8.41 6.95
N GLY A 17 -14.25 -8.19 5.71
CA GLY A 17 -15.27 -7.19 5.38
C GLY A 17 -14.81 -5.74 5.44
N LYS A 18 -13.55 -5.47 5.81
CA LYS A 18 -12.94 -4.14 5.79
C LYS A 18 -12.38 -3.83 4.40
N ILE A 19 -12.78 -2.67 3.88
CA ILE A 19 -12.33 -2.13 2.61
C ILE A 19 -11.14 -1.15 2.76
N GLN A 20 -10.75 -0.88 4.01
CA GLN A 20 -9.59 -0.08 4.42
C GLN A 20 -8.84 -0.92 5.45
N ALA A 21 -7.84 -1.67 4.96
CA ALA A 21 -6.95 -2.49 5.76
C ALA A 21 -5.67 -2.71 4.96
N PHE A 22 -4.55 -2.88 5.64
CA PHE A 22 -3.26 -3.22 5.05
C PHE A 22 -3.23 -4.73 4.71
N PRO A 23 -3.09 -5.11 3.43
CA PRO A 23 -3.12 -6.49 3.01
C PRO A 23 -1.74 -7.15 3.16
N VAL A 24 -1.44 -7.64 4.36
CA VAL A 24 -0.10 -8.16 4.75
C VAL A 24 0.51 -9.11 3.73
N GLU A 25 -0.26 -10.05 3.21
CA GLU A 25 0.25 -11.08 2.30
C GLU A 25 0.36 -10.59 0.84
N ARG A 26 -0.44 -9.58 0.47
CA ARG A 26 -0.72 -9.25 -0.94
C ARG A 26 -0.46 -7.80 -1.33
N TRP A 27 0.00 -6.94 -0.42
CA TRP A 27 0.25 -5.52 -0.67
C TRP A 27 1.16 -5.26 -1.88
N ALA A 28 2.09 -6.17 -2.16
CA ALA A 28 3.02 -6.06 -3.28
C ALA A 28 2.33 -6.23 -4.64
N GLU A 29 1.22 -6.98 -4.71
CA GLU A 29 0.46 -7.19 -5.95
C GLU A 29 -0.17 -5.89 -6.46
N GLU A 30 -0.53 -4.97 -5.55
CA GLU A 30 -1.16 -3.70 -5.94
C GLU A 30 -0.24 -2.80 -6.77
N PHE A 31 1.09 -2.97 -6.70
CA PHE A 31 2.01 -2.24 -7.58
C PHE A 31 1.80 -2.61 -9.06
N ALA A 32 1.64 -3.90 -9.34
CA ALA A 32 1.39 -4.38 -10.70
C ALA A 32 -0.02 -3.99 -11.15
N TRP A 33 -1.02 -4.21 -10.31
CA TRP A 33 -2.40 -3.91 -10.68
C TRP A 33 -2.69 -2.42 -10.82
N ALA A 34 -2.04 -1.57 -10.03
CA ALA A 34 -2.13 -0.12 -10.20
C ALA A 34 -1.52 0.30 -11.54
N ALA A 35 -0.37 -0.27 -11.94
CA ALA A 35 0.23 0.00 -13.23
C ALA A 35 -0.69 -0.44 -14.39
N ASP A 36 -1.24 -1.65 -14.32
CA ASP A 36 -2.18 -2.18 -15.32
C ASP A 36 -3.45 -1.31 -15.43
N ALA A 37 -3.89 -0.70 -14.32
CA ALA A 37 -5.03 0.22 -14.28
C ALA A 37 -4.68 1.67 -14.70
N GLY A 38 -3.43 1.96 -15.06
CA GLY A 38 -2.98 3.32 -15.42
C GLY A 38 -2.90 4.29 -14.24
N LEU A 39 -2.76 3.77 -13.02
CA LEU A 39 -2.60 4.53 -11.79
C LEU A 39 -1.12 4.70 -11.47
N GLU A 40 -0.75 5.87 -10.99
CA GLU A 40 0.67 6.22 -10.75
C GLU A 40 1.04 6.16 -9.27
N ARG A 41 0.05 6.10 -8.36
CA ARG A 41 0.28 6.27 -6.93
C ARG A 41 -0.58 5.36 -6.07
N ILE A 42 0.00 4.96 -4.94
CA ILE A 42 -0.71 4.29 -3.84
C ILE A 42 -0.56 5.15 -2.58
N GLU A 43 -1.69 5.48 -1.95
CA GLU A 43 -1.75 5.91 -0.57
C GLU A 43 -1.83 4.67 0.32
N TRP A 44 -0.81 4.50 1.17
CA TRP A 44 -0.67 3.32 1.99
C TRP A 44 -1.54 3.43 3.26
N ILE A 45 -2.28 2.38 3.63
CA ILE A 45 -2.83 2.23 4.98
C ILE A 45 -1.75 1.72 5.95
N TYR A 46 -1.60 2.38 7.09
CA TYR A 46 -0.77 1.93 8.21
C TYR A 46 -1.64 1.84 9.46
N GLU A 47 -1.91 0.63 9.93
CA GLU A 47 -2.80 0.34 11.06
C GLU A 47 -2.09 -0.42 12.18
N PHE A 48 -2.68 -0.39 13.38
CA PHE A 48 -2.07 -0.96 14.59
C PHE A 48 -1.87 -2.47 14.46
N GLU A 49 -2.88 -3.20 13.98
CA GLU A 49 -2.85 -4.66 13.86
C GLU A 49 -1.72 -5.22 12.99
N THR A 50 -1.33 -4.47 11.96
CA THR A 50 -0.36 -4.96 10.96
C THR A 50 0.93 -4.16 10.98
N ALA A 51 1.15 -3.29 11.97
CA ALA A 51 2.30 -2.39 12.04
C ALA A 51 3.63 -3.15 11.97
N GLU A 52 3.77 -4.24 12.74
CA GLU A 52 4.99 -5.05 12.78
C GLU A 52 5.27 -5.79 11.45
N ALA A 53 4.21 -6.15 10.71
CA ALA A 53 4.32 -6.84 9.43
C ALA A 53 4.43 -5.87 8.23
N ASN A 54 4.28 -4.57 8.48
CA ASN A 54 4.33 -3.57 7.42
C ASN A 54 5.78 -3.42 6.91
N PRO A 55 6.03 -3.38 5.59
CA PRO A 55 7.37 -3.21 5.04
C PRO A 55 8.03 -1.88 5.45
N LEU A 56 7.27 -0.89 5.90
CA LEU A 56 7.84 0.34 6.47
C LEU A 56 8.58 0.11 7.81
N ALA A 57 8.36 -1.02 8.47
CA ALA A 57 8.97 -1.34 9.77
C ALA A 57 10.41 -1.89 9.67
N SER A 58 10.95 -2.09 8.46
CA SER A 58 12.32 -2.61 8.28
C SER A 58 13.00 -2.06 7.04
N ASP A 59 14.33 -1.99 7.07
CA ASP A 59 15.13 -1.56 5.92
C ASP A 59 14.93 -2.47 4.70
N GLY A 60 14.91 -3.80 4.89
CA GLY A 60 14.66 -4.74 3.81
C GLY A 60 13.25 -4.62 3.21
N GLY A 61 12.26 -4.28 4.04
CA GLY A 61 10.92 -3.94 3.58
C GLY A 61 10.92 -2.66 2.73
N LEU A 62 11.59 -1.60 3.18
CA LEU A 62 11.75 -0.35 2.43
C LEU A 62 12.47 -0.55 1.10
N GLU A 63 13.52 -1.38 1.06
CA GLU A 63 14.20 -1.75 -0.18
C GLU A 63 13.26 -2.48 -1.16
N ARG A 64 12.47 -3.44 -0.66
CA ARG A 64 11.47 -4.13 -1.49
C ARG A 64 10.45 -3.15 -2.07
N VAL A 65 9.98 -2.18 -1.27
CA VAL A 65 9.04 -1.14 -1.72
C VAL A 65 9.65 -0.28 -2.82
N ARG A 66 10.89 0.21 -2.63
CA ARG A 66 11.59 1.02 -3.63
C ARG A 66 11.79 0.25 -4.94
N ARG A 67 12.14 -1.03 -4.85
CA ARG A 67 12.30 -1.91 -6.02
C ARG A 67 10.99 -2.07 -6.78
N LEU A 68 9.91 -2.44 -6.10
CA LEU A 68 8.59 -2.59 -6.73
C LEU A 68 8.10 -1.30 -7.36
N ALA A 69 8.30 -0.15 -6.70
CA ALA A 69 7.96 1.16 -7.26
C ALA A 69 8.75 1.50 -8.53
N GLY A 70 10.03 1.10 -8.59
CA GLY A 70 10.86 1.26 -9.78
C GLY A 70 10.45 0.32 -10.92
N GLU A 71 10.07 -0.92 -10.61
CA GLU A 71 9.64 -1.93 -11.58
C GLU A 71 8.28 -1.60 -12.20
N SER A 72 7.30 -1.15 -11.41
CA SER A 72 5.94 -0.86 -11.90
C SER A 72 5.72 0.58 -12.33
N GLY A 73 6.60 1.51 -11.95
CA GLY A 73 6.37 2.94 -12.10
C GLY A 73 5.35 3.54 -11.11
N VAL A 74 4.80 2.72 -10.20
CA VAL A 74 3.81 3.14 -9.21
C VAL A 74 4.47 3.51 -7.91
N GLY A 75 4.33 4.76 -7.48
CA GLY A 75 4.94 5.26 -6.25
C GLY A 75 4.01 5.17 -5.04
N VAL A 76 4.55 4.76 -3.90
CA VAL A 76 3.93 5.13 -2.61
C VAL A 76 4.26 6.60 -2.33
N ARG A 77 3.25 7.43 -2.13
CA ARG A 77 3.42 8.89 -1.99
C ARG A 77 2.77 9.49 -0.74
N SER A 78 1.89 8.75 -0.09
CA SER A 78 1.28 9.13 1.18
C SER A 78 1.00 7.88 2.01
N VAL A 79 0.83 8.09 3.31
CA VAL A 79 0.43 7.06 4.28
C VAL A 79 -0.74 7.61 5.08
N CYS A 80 -1.85 6.88 5.08
CA CYS A 80 -2.96 7.06 6.01
C CYS A 80 -2.61 6.32 7.31
N ALA A 81 -2.36 7.08 8.38
CA ALA A 81 -1.96 6.55 9.68
C ALA A 81 -3.18 6.21 10.55
N ASP A 82 -3.95 5.20 10.15
CA ASP A 82 -5.08 4.64 10.93
C ASP A 82 -4.62 4.07 12.28
N TYR A 83 -3.32 3.80 12.41
CA TYR A 83 -2.64 3.44 13.65
C TYR A 83 -3.00 4.33 14.84
N PHE A 84 -3.16 5.64 14.65
CA PHE A 84 -3.47 6.58 15.74
C PHE A 84 -4.96 6.69 16.07
N MET A 85 -5.84 6.05 15.29
CA MET A 85 -7.28 6.06 15.55
C MET A 85 -7.69 5.08 16.64
N ARG A 86 -6.74 4.28 17.15
CA ARG A 86 -6.93 3.44 18.33
C ARG A 86 -6.46 4.17 19.58
N ALA A 87 -7.35 4.27 20.56
CA ALA A 87 -7.10 4.81 21.89
C ALA A 87 -6.53 3.75 22.84
#